data_AF-C6A0T7-F1
#
_entry.id   AF-C6A0T7-F1
#
_cell.length_a   1.000
_cell.length_b   1.000
_cell.length_c   1.000
_cell.angle_alpha   90.00
_cell.angle_beta   90.00
_cell.angle_gamma   90.00
#
_symmetry.space_group_name_H-M   'P 1'
#
loop_
_entity.id
_entity.type
_entity.pdbx_description
1 polymer ?
#
loop_
_entity_poly.entity_id
_entity_poly.type
_entity_poly.pdbx_seq_one_letter_code
_entity_poly.pdbx_strand_id
1 'polypeptide(L)'
;MKRLTLAEASAMLIGTQIGAGVLGLPYALRGAGFLEFLWLLNLGLMTLLTALFVLEVASKNLGKSLSKLTEEHLGKMGGVVMFLSISALAYGALIAYIAGSADIISSLVGIRPEIAAIVFWSLMSLIVFMGLKVSGEAELTLTGVLLLALVLSISLVLGKINEKNLTHRVRSPLPKGQGSSLFSVVFLLIFNFVSINNLVRK
;
A
#
# COMPACT_ATOMS: atom_id res chain seq x y z
N MET A 1 13.14 18.71 -17.19
CA MET A 1 12.25 18.06 -16.20
C MET A 1 12.95 18.11 -14.85
N LYS A 2 12.37 18.73 -13.82
CA LYS A 2 12.97 18.74 -12.47
C LYS A 2 12.89 17.32 -11.91
N ARG A 3 14.03 16.76 -11.50
CA ARG A 3 14.12 15.42 -10.89
C ARG A 3 13.56 15.48 -9.47
N LEU A 4 12.94 14.39 -9.02
CA LEU A 4 12.52 14.28 -7.63
C LEU A 4 13.74 14.17 -6.73
N THR A 5 13.64 14.76 -5.55
CA THR A 5 14.64 14.59 -4.50
C THR A 5 14.56 13.19 -3.91
N LEU A 6 15.62 12.75 -3.24
CA LEU A 6 15.65 11.45 -2.57
C LEU A 6 14.54 11.37 -1.49
N ALA A 7 14.28 12.47 -0.79
CA ALA A 7 13.20 12.57 0.19
C ALA A 7 11.81 12.41 -0.44
N GLU A 8 11.54 13.04 -1.58
CA GLU A 8 10.27 12.88 -2.30
C GLU A 8 10.11 11.45 -2.83
N ALA A 9 11.17 10.85 -3.38
CA ALA A 9 11.14 9.46 -3.85
C ALA A 9 10.91 8.47 -2.69
N SER A 10 11.58 8.67 -1.55
CA SER A 10 11.36 7.88 -0.34
C SER A 10 9.96 8.06 0.22
N ALA A 11 9.43 9.28 0.21
CA ALA A 11 8.06 9.51 0.67
C ALA A 11 7.01 8.87 -0.25
N MET A 12 7.22 8.87 -1.57
CA MET A 12 6.35 8.11 -2.48
C MET A 12 6.38 6.60 -2.21
N LEU A 13 7.55 6.05 -1.88
CA LEU A 13 7.65 4.64 -1.47
C LEU A 13 6.91 4.38 -0.17
N ILE A 14 7.21 5.17 0.85
CA ILE A 14 6.65 5.01 2.19
C ILE A 14 5.13 5.23 2.15
N GLY A 15 4.65 6.27 1.47
CA GLY A 15 3.22 6.57 1.30
C GLY A 15 2.47 5.43 0.62
N THR A 16 3.04 4.84 -0.44
CA THR A 16 2.42 3.69 -1.12
C THR A 16 2.43 2.39 -0.31
N GLN A 17 3.43 2.15 0.53
CA GLN A 17 3.46 0.98 1.43
C GLN A 17 2.57 1.16 2.65
N ILE A 18 2.66 2.31 3.30
CA ILE A 18 1.97 2.59 4.56
C ILE A 18 0.49 2.84 4.33
N GLY A 19 0.11 3.57 3.26
CA GLY A 19 -1.25 4.07 2.99
C GLY A 19 -2.39 3.14 3.40
N ALA A 20 -2.87 2.29 2.50
CA ALA A 20 -3.94 1.33 2.83
C ALA A 20 -3.49 0.22 3.80
N GLY A 21 -2.19 -0.07 3.88
CA GLY A 21 -1.63 -1.11 4.75
C GLY A 21 -1.78 -0.84 6.24
N VAL A 22 -1.66 0.42 6.67
CA VAL A 22 -1.74 0.82 8.09
C VAL A 22 -3.11 0.56 8.71
N LEU A 23 -4.17 0.69 7.92
CA LEU A 23 -5.53 0.39 8.39
C LEU A 23 -5.90 -1.08 8.16
N GLY A 24 -5.39 -1.68 7.08
CA GLY A 24 -5.64 -3.09 6.74
C GLY A 24 -5.04 -4.08 7.74
N LEU A 25 -3.81 -3.85 8.20
CA LEU A 25 -3.10 -4.78 9.11
C LEU A 25 -3.81 -4.92 10.48
N PRO A 26 -4.15 -3.84 11.20
CA PRO A 26 -4.90 -3.96 12.46
C PRO A 26 -6.29 -4.58 12.27
N TYR A 27 -6.96 -4.29 11.14
CA TYR A 27 -8.25 -4.89 10.83
C TYR A 27 -8.13 -6.41 10.60
N ALA A 28 -7.12 -6.85 9.86
CA ALA A 28 -6.82 -8.27 9.65
C ALA A 28 -6.42 -8.98 10.95
N LEU A 29 -5.77 -8.26 11.87
CA LEU A 29 -5.31 -8.78 13.16
C LEU A 29 -6.35 -8.73 14.28
N ARG A 30 -7.45 -7.97 14.13
CA ARG A 30 -8.46 -7.75 15.18
C ARG A 30 -9.05 -9.04 15.78
N GLY A 31 -9.15 -10.09 14.98
CA GLY A 31 -9.60 -11.43 15.41
C GLY A 31 -8.55 -12.53 15.25
N ALA A 32 -7.31 -12.15 14.97
CA ALA A 32 -6.21 -13.07 14.73
C ALA A 32 -5.57 -13.48 16.07
N GLY A 33 -5.25 -14.77 16.24
CA GLY A 33 -4.47 -15.24 17.37
C GLY A 33 -2.98 -14.98 17.18
N PHE A 34 -2.19 -15.36 18.18
CA PHE A 34 -0.73 -15.25 18.15
C PHE A 34 -0.10 -16.03 16.98
N LEU A 35 -0.71 -17.16 16.57
CA LEU A 35 -0.21 -17.98 15.49
C LEU A 35 -0.39 -17.29 14.12
N GLU A 36 -1.53 -16.64 13.91
CA GLU A 36 -1.83 -15.86 12.72
C GLU A 36 -0.93 -14.62 12.62
N PHE A 37 -0.60 -13.99 13.75
CA PHE A 37 0.40 -12.92 13.80
C PHE A 37 1.78 -13.40 13.33
N LEU A 38 2.27 -14.54 13.85
CA LEU A 38 3.54 -15.12 13.41
C LEU A 38 3.54 -15.48 11.92
N TRP A 39 2.42 -15.99 11.41
CA TRP A 39 2.24 -16.24 9.99
C TRP A 39 2.32 -14.96 9.16
N LEU A 40 1.62 -13.90 9.56
CA LEU A 40 1.67 -12.61 8.89
C LEU A 40 3.07 -11.99 8.91
N LEU A 41 3.80 -12.13 10.02
CA LEU A 41 5.18 -11.67 10.14
C LEU A 41 6.11 -12.42 9.16
N ASN A 42 5.99 -13.76 9.10
CA ASN A 42 6.77 -14.57 8.16
C ASN A 42 6.46 -14.20 6.70
N LEU A 43 5.18 -14.02 6.38
CA LEU A 43 4.77 -13.61 5.04
C LEU A 43 5.31 -12.23 4.70
N GLY A 44 5.23 -11.26 5.61
CA GLY A 44 5.85 -9.95 5.47
C GLY A 44 7.36 -10.03 5.18
N LEU A 45 8.07 -10.91 5.89
CA LEU A 45 9.50 -11.14 5.63
C LEU A 45 9.76 -11.70 4.23
N MET A 46 8.97 -12.67 3.78
CA MET A 46 9.08 -13.22 2.42
C MET A 46 8.80 -12.16 1.34
N THR A 47 7.82 -11.28 1.57
CA THR A 47 7.54 -10.16 0.65
C THR A 47 8.72 -9.19 0.58
N LEU A 48 9.35 -8.89 1.71
CA LEU A 48 10.51 -8.02 1.79
C LEU A 48 11.70 -8.60 1.04
N LEU A 49 11.98 -9.90 1.22
CA LEU A 49 13.04 -10.58 0.48
C LEU A 49 12.81 -10.53 -1.03
N THR A 50 11.57 -10.76 -1.48
CA THR A 50 11.20 -10.68 -2.89
C THR A 50 11.39 -9.26 -3.42
N ALA A 51 10.95 -8.25 -2.67
CA ALA A 51 11.12 -6.84 -3.01
C ALA A 51 12.60 -6.45 -3.15
N LEU A 52 13.47 -6.93 -2.26
CA LEU A 52 14.92 -6.69 -2.33
C LEU A 52 15.54 -7.30 -3.59
N PHE A 53 15.17 -8.53 -3.96
CA PHE A 53 15.67 -9.13 -5.21
C PHE A 53 15.22 -8.35 -6.45
N VAL A 54 13.96 -7.95 -6.51
CA VAL A 54 13.42 -7.17 -7.63
C VAL A 54 14.11 -5.80 -7.70
N LEU A 55 14.34 -5.16 -6.55
CA LEU A 55 15.05 -3.88 -6.46
C LEU A 55 16.50 -4.00 -6.97
N GLU A 56 17.21 -5.06 -6.61
CA GLU A 56 18.59 -5.31 -7.05
C GLU A 56 18.70 -5.51 -8.57
N VAL A 57 17.76 -6.24 -9.19
CA VAL A 57 17.73 -6.44 -10.65
C VAL A 57 17.33 -5.14 -11.37
N ALA A 58 16.38 -4.41 -10.78
CA ALA A 58 15.92 -3.12 -11.27
C ALA A 58 16.99 -2.02 -11.22
N SER A 59 17.76 -1.93 -10.13
CA SER A 59 18.80 -0.92 -9.94
C SER A 59 19.91 -1.05 -10.98
N LYS A 60 20.16 -2.26 -11.47
CA LYS A 60 21.09 -2.57 -12.57
C LYS A 60 20.54 -2.22 -13.96
N ASN A 61 19.24 -1.96 -14.08
CA ASN A 61 18.53 -1.74 -15.35
C ASN A 61 17.69 -0.46 -15.31
N LEU A 62 18.32 0.67 -14.94
CA LEU A 62 17.65 1.97 -14.82
C LEU A 62 16.92 2.38 -16.10
N GLY A 63 15.70 2.92 -15.95
CA GLY A 63 14.88 3.41 -17.06
C GLY A 63 14.04 2.35 -17.78
N LYS A 64 14.19 1.05 -17.45
CA LYS A 64 13.28 0.00 -17.91
C LYS A 64 12.12 -0.15 -16.93
N SER A 65 10.88 -0.22 -17.42
CA SER A 65 9.74 -0.62 -16.57
C SER A 65 9.89 -2.08 -16.16
N LEU A 66 9.32 -2.47 -15.01
CA LEU A 66 9.31 -3.87 -14.58
C LEU A 66 8.77 -4.79 -15.68
N SER A 67 7.73 -4.38 -16.41
CA SER A 67 7.19 -5.16 -17.53
C SER A 67 8.22 -5.46 -18.64
N LYS A 68 9.07 -4.50 -18.99
CA LYS A 68 10.13 -4.70 -19.99
C LYS A 68 11.27 -5.55 -19.45
N LEU A 69 11.57 -5.41 -18.15
CA LEU A 69 12.57 -6.23 -17.48
C LEU A 69 12.11 -7.70 -17.40
N THR A 70 10.83 -7.93 -17.11
CA THR A 70 10.20 -9.25 -17.17
C THR A 70 10.19 -9.79 -18.60
N GLU A 71 9.91 -8.95 -19.60
CA GLU A 71 9.95 -9.35 -21.02
C GLU A 71 11.32 -9.87 -21.44
N GLU A 72 12.40 -9.24 -20.97
CA GLU A 72 13.77 -9.64 -21.29
C GLU A 72 14.16 -11.00 -20.67
N HIS A 73 13.67 -11.29 -19.46
CA HIS A 73 14.01 -12.53 -18.73
C HIS A 73 13.06 -13.70 -19.00
N LEU A 74 11.78 -13.43 -19.23
CA LEU A 74 10.71 -14.43 -19.37
C LEU A 74 10.05 -14.42 -20.76
N GLY A 75 10.50 -13.54 -21.66
CA GLY A 75 9.97 -13.38 -23.01
C GLY A 75 8.71 -12.50 -23.08
N LYS A 76 8.23 -12.29 -24.32
CA LYS A 76 7.06 -11.43 -24.64
C LYS A 76 5.82 -11.73 -23.81
N MET A 77 5.51 -13.02 -23.60
CA MET A 77 4.35 -13.41 -22.79
C MET A 77 4.50 -12.95 -21.34
N GLY A 78 5.68 -13.09 -20.74
CA GLY A 78 5.96 -12.63 -19.38
C GLY A 78 5.81 -11.11 -19.23
N GLY A 79 6.29 -10.34 -20.22
CA GLY A 79 6.13 -8.89 -20.26
C GLY A 79 4.66 -8.44 -20.31
N VAL A 80 3.85 -9.09 -21.15
CA VAL A 80 2.41 -8.80 -21.27
C VAL A 80 1.67 -9.14 -19.99
N VAL A 81 1.91 -10.31 -19.39
CA VAL A 81 1.27 -10.71 -18.13
C VAL A 81 1.63 -9.73 -17.01
N MET A 82 2.90 -9.32 -16.92
CA MET A 82 3.34 -8.34 -15.93
C MET A 82 2.69 -6.97 -16.14
N PHE A 83 2.59 -6.51 -17.39
CA PHE A 83 1.93 -5.26 -17.73
C PHE A 83 0.43 -5.27 -17.36
N LEU A 84 -0.28 -6.33 -17.71
CA LEU A 84 -1.70 -6.51 -17.36
C LEU A 84 -1.88 -6.56 -15.84
N SER A 85 -1.00 -7.26 -15.13
CA SER A 85 -1.03 -7.34 -13.67
C SER A 85 -0.87 -5.95 -13.05
N ILE A 86 0.19 -5.22 -13.38
CA ILE A 86 0.43 -3.86 -12.84
C ILE A 86 -0.75 -2.92 -13.17
N SER A 87 -1.33 -3.02 -14.37
CA SER A 87 -2.45 -2.18 -14.79
C SER A 87 -3.73 -2.50 -14.01
N ALA A 88 -4.08 -3.78 -13.87
CA ALA A 88 -5.23 -4.20 -13.09
C ALA A 88 -5.10 -3.78 -11.61
N LEU A 89 -3.89 -3.89 -11.06
CA LEU A 89 -3.57 -3.46 -9.70
C LEU A 89 -3.71 -1.96 -9.51
N ALA A 90 -3.16 -1.15 -10.42
CA ALA A 90 -3.27 0.30 -10.36
C ALA A 90 -4.75 0.75 -10.44
N TYR A 91 -5.54 0.11 -11.31
CA TYR A 91 -6.96 0.41 -11.43
C TYR A 91 -7.77 0.00 -10.19
N GLY A 92 -7.52 -1.20 -9.65
CA GLY A 92 -8.16 -1.67 -8.42
C GLY A 92 -7.82 -0.79 -7.21
N ALA A 93 -6.56 -0.38 -7.09
CA ALA A 93 -6.12 0.54 -6.05
C ALA A 93 -6.82 1.90 -6.19
N LEU A 94 -6.94 2.45 -7.40
CA LEU A 94 -7.61 3.73 -7.64
C LEU A 94 -9.07 3.69 -7.17
N ILE A 95 -9.82 2.64 -7.52
CA ILE A 95 -11.21 2.48 -7.06
C ILE A 95 -11.28 2.35 -5.54
N ALA A 96 -10.42 1.53 -4.95
CA ALA A 96 -10.39 1.33 -3.50
C ALA A 96 -10.08 2.64 -2.74
N TYR A 97 -9.14 3.44 -3.23
CA TYR A 97 -8.83 4.75 -2.64
C TYR A 97 -10.00 5.72 -2.76
N ILE A 98 -10.66 5.80 -3.92
CA ILE A 98 -11.83 6.68 -4.08
C ILE A 98 -12.96 6.24 -3.15
N ALA A 99 -13.28 4.95 -3.09
CA ALA A 99 -14.33 4.42 -2.24
C ALA A 99 -14.03 4.64 -0.74
N GLY A 100 -12.82 4.27 -0.30
CA GLY A 100 -12.42 4.43 1.10
C GLY A 100 -12.37 5.89 1.54
N SER A 101 -11.86 6.78 0.70
CA SER A 101 -11.85 8.22 0.99
C SER A 101 -13.25 8.83 0.97
N ALA A 102 -14.14 8.38 0.07
CA ALA A 102 -15.52 8.83 0.03
C ALA A 102 -16.27 8.49 1.33
N ASP A 103 -16.11 7.27 1.86
CA ASP A 103 -16.73 6.86 3.12
C ASP A 103 -16.23 7.70 4.31
N ILE A 104 -14.93 7.99 4.36
CA ILE A 104 -14.33 8.83 5.41
C ILE A 104 -14.87 10.26 5.32
N ILE A 105 -14.86 10.87 4.14
CA ILE A 105 -15.34 12.24 3.93
C ILE A 105 -16.84 12.34 4.21
N SER A 106 -17.62 11.36 3.74
CA SER A 106 -19.06 11.25 4.00
C SER A 106 -19.35 11.21 5.50
N SER A 107 -18.59 10.40 6.25
CA SER A 107 -18.75 10.26 7.71
C SER A 107 -18.37 11.52 8.48
N LEU A 108 -17.41 12.32 7.98
CA LEU A 108 -16.94 13.54 8.63
C LEU A 108 -17.82 14.76 8.33
N VAL A 109 -18.27 14.90 7.09
CA VAL A 109 -19.00 16.09 6.61
C VAL A 109 -20.52 15.86 6.59
N GLY A 110 -20.96 14.61 6.68
CA GLY A 110 -22.38 14.24 6.62
C GLY A 110 -22.98 14.32 5.22
N ILE A 111 -22.14 14.31 4.17
CA ILE A 111 -22.59 14.32 2.77
C ILE A 111 -22.76 12.89 2.24
N ARG A 112 -23.52 12.77 1.15
CA ARG A 112 -23.68 11.50 0.43
C ARG A 112 -22.34 10.96 -0.10
N PRO A 113 -22.07 9.65 0.02
CA PRO A 113 -20.79 9.05 -0.39
C PRO A 113 -20.52 9.19 -1.88
N GLU A 114 -21.55 9.20 -2.73
CA GLU A 114 -21.39 9.36 -4.18
C GLU A 114 -20.86 10.76 -4.53
N ILE A 115 -21.32 11.79 -3.80
CA ILE A 115 -20.84 13.17 -3.97
C ILE A 115 -19.41 13.28 -3.44
N ALA A 116 -19.13 12.69 -2.28
CA ALA A 116 -17.79 12.65 -1.70
C ALA A 116 -16.77 11.99 -2.66
N ALA A 117 -17.15 10.88 -3.30
CA ALA A 117 -16.32 10.19 -4.28
C ALA A 117 -15.99 11.06 -5.50
N ILE A 118 -16.98 11.73 -6.08
CA ILE A 118 -16.79 12.62 -7.24
C ILE A 118 -15.88 13.79 -6.89
N VAL A 119 -16.10 14.42 -5.72
CA VAL A 119 -15.26 15.53 -5.24
C VAL A 119 -13.83 15.07 -5.03
N PHE A 120 -13.62 13.94 -4.35
CA PHE A 120 -12.29 13.38 -4.10
C PHE A 120 -11.58 13.04 -5.41
N TRP A 121 -12.25 12.35 -6.35
CA TRP A 121 -11.70 12.02 -7.65
C TRP A 121 -11.31 13.27 -8.45
N SER A 122 -12.18 14.28 -8.49
CA SER A 122 -11.91 15.54 -9.21
C SER A 122 -10.70 16.28 -8.64
N LEU A 123 -10.58 16.34 -7.30
CA LEU A 123 -9.44 16.98 -6.64
C LEU A 123 -8.13 16.22 -6.91
N MET A 124 -8.13 14.90 -6.79
CA MET A 124 -6.93 14.09 -7.05
C MET A 124 -6.53 14.14 -8.53
N SER A 125 -7.50 14.12 -9.46
CA SER A 125 -7.24 14.25 -10.89
C SER A 125 -6.56 15.59 -11.23
N LEU A 126 -7.00 16.69 -10.58
CA LEU A 126 -6.39 18.00 -10.73
C LEU A 126 -4.92 18.02 -10.28
N ILE A 127 -4.61 17.41 -9.13
CA ILE A 127 -3.22 17.32 -8.61
C ILE A 127 -2.32 16.57 -9.59
N VAL A 128 -2.81 15.46 -10.16
CA VAL A 128 -2.06 14.70 -11.18
C VAL A 128 -1.87 15.54 -12.45
N PHE A 129 -2.88 16.31 -12.86
CA PHE A 129 -2.81 17.18 -14.03
C PHE A 129 -1.79 18.32 -13.86
N MET A 130 -1.62 18.85 -12.64
CA MET A 130 -0.59 19.84 -12.30
C MET A 130 0.85 19.32 -12.39
N GLY A 131 1.03 18.00 -12.56
CA GLY A 131 2.29 17.38 -12.91
C GLY A 131 3.01 16.67 -11.75
N LEU A 132 3.96 15.81 -12.12
CA LEU A 132 4.61 14.86 -11.22
C LEU A 132 5.40 15.48 -10.07
N LYS A 133 5.86 16.72 -10.19
CA LYS A 133 6.59 17.42 -9.10
C LYS A 133 5.64 17.83 -7.98
N VAL A 134 4.47 18.37 -8.34
CA VAL A 134 3.43 18.76 -7.38
C VAL A 134 2.90 17.52 -6.67
N SER A 135 2.71 16.42 -7.40
CA SER A 135 2.33 15.13 -6.81
C SER A 135 3.38 14.60 -5.82
N GLY A 136 4.68 14.73 -6.13
CA GLY A 136 5.76 14.32 -5.21
C GLY A 136 5.82 15.14 -3.92
N GLU A 137 5.67 16.46 -4.02
CA GLU A 137 5.64 17.35 -2.85
C GLU A 137 4.37 17.15 -1.99
N ALA A 138 3.23 16.92 -2.63
CA ALA A 138 1.99 16.55 -1.95
C ALA A 138 2.13 15.22 -1.20
N GLU A 139 2.71 14.20 -1.84
CA GLU A 139 2.92 12.88 -1.24
C GLU A 139 3.87 12.95 -0.04
N LEU A 140 4.92 13.77 -0.11
CA LEU A 140 5.83 14.02 1.01
C LEU A 140 5.08 14.58 2.22
N THR A 141 4.22 15.57 1.99
CA THR A 141 3.42 16.19 3.04
C THR A 141 2.41 15.21 3.64
N LEU A 142 1.66 14.50 2.78
CA LEU A 142 0.65 13.51 3.20
C LEU A 142 1.28 12.36 3.99
N THR A 143 2.42 11.84 3.53
CA THR A 143 3.15 10.78 4.23
C THR A 143 3.64 11.24 5.60
N GLY A 144 4.12 12.49 5.71
CA GLY A 144 4.51 13.08 6.99
C GLY A 144 3.34 13.17 7.98
N VAL A 145 2.19 13.65 7.53
CA VAL A 145 0.96 13.73 8.36
C VAL A 145 0.49 12.34 8.77
N LEU A 146 0.50 11.36 7.85
CA LEU A 146 0.12 9.98 8.12
C LEU A 146 1.00 9.34 9.20
N LEU A 147 2.33 9.51 9.10
CA LEU A 147 3.28 9.00 10.09
C LEU A 147 3.07 9.64 11.46
N LEU A 148 2.83 10.96 11.50
CA LEU A 148 2.55 11.66 12.74
C LEU A 148 1.24 11.15 13.38
N ALA A 149 0.17 11.00 12.60
CA ALA A 149 -1.09 10.44 13.06
C ALA A 149 -0.93 9.01 13.59
N LEU A 150 -0.10 8.18 12.92
CA LEU A 150 0.21 6.83 13.35
C LEU A 150 0.93 6.81 14.71
N VAL A 151 1.96 7.64 14.88
CA VAL A 151 2.70 7.74 16.15
C VAL A 151 1.80 8.21 17.28
N LEU A 152 0.94 9.21 17.03
CA LEU A 152 -0.04 9.68 18.02
C LEU A 152 -1.04 8.58 18.39
N SER A 153 -1.56 7.86 17.40
CA SER A 153 -2.49 6.74 17.62
C SER A 153 -1.86 5.65 18.50
N ILE A 154 -0.63 5.23 18.18
CA ILE A 154 0.10 4.24 18.97
C ILE A 154 0.34 4.75 20.39
N SER A 155 0.78 6.00 20.54
CA SER A 155 1.04 6.61 21.86
C SER A 155 -0.20 6.63 22.76
N LEU A 156 -1.38 6.97 22.20
CA LEU A 156 -2.64 6.97 22.94
C LEU A 156 -3.13 5.57 23.31
N VAL A 157 -2.84 4.56 22.48
CA VAL A 157 -3.27 3.17 22.70
C VAL A 157 -2.35 2.43 23.67
N LEU A 158 -1.05 2.74 23.70
CA LEU A 158 -0.06 2.09 24.57
C LEU A 158 -0.47 2.11 26.05
N GLY A 159 -1.09 3.20 26.52
CA GLY A 159 -1.58 3.32 27.90
C GLY A 159 -2.88 2.54 28.20
N LYS A 160 -3.52 1.94 27.20
CA LYS A 160 -4.80 1.21 27.31
C LYS A 160 -4.68 -0.27 26.95
N ILE A 161 -3.47 -0.81 26.83
CA ILE A 161 -3.24 -2.20 26.47
C ILE A 161 -3.70 -3.11 27.62
N ASN A 162 -4.68 -3.99 27.34
CA ASN A 162 -5.14 -4.99 28.28
C ASN A 162 -4.49 -6.34 27.95
N GLU A 163 -3.65 -6.84 28.85
CA GLU A 163 -2.88 -8.08 28.68
C GLU A 163 -3.76 -9.32 28.43
N LYS A 164 -5.02 -9.28 28.88
CA LYS A 164 -6.00 -10.36 28.67
C LYS A 164 -6.40 -10.53 27.20
N ASN A 165 -6.31 -9.47 26.40
CA ASN A 165 -6.59 -9.54 24.96
C ASN A 165 -5.44 -10.16 24.16
N LEU A 166 -4.21 -10.18 24.70
CA LEU A 166 -3.04 -10.78 24.05
C LEU A 166 -3.03 -12.31 24.14
N THR A 167 -3.73 -12.88 25.12
CA THR A 167 -3.73 -14.31 25.44
C THR A 167 -5.02 -15.04 25.06
N HIS A 168 -6.01 -14.32 24.51
CA HIS A 168 -7.24 -14.95 24.04
C HIS A 168 -6.95 -15.82 22.81
N ARG A 169 -6.68 -17.12 23.02
CA ARG A 169 -6.69 -18.12 21.96
C ARG A 169 -8.12 -18.24 21.45
N VAL A 170 -8.44 -17.48 20.41
CA VAL A 170 -9.67 -17.72 19.65
C VAL A 170 -9.52 -19.10 19.00
N ARG A 171 -10.13 -20.13 19.63
CA ARG A 171 -10.35 -21.45 19.04
C ARG A 171 -11.48 -21.30 18.02
N SER A 172 -11.22 -20.68 16.88
CA SER A 172 -12.14 -20.80 15.75
C SER A 172 -11.93 -22.18 15.11
N PRO A 173 -12.99 -22.99 14.92
CA PRO A 173 -12.89 -24.22 14.17
C PRO A 173 -12.70 -23.86 12.69
N LEU A 174 -11.47 -24.00 12.18
CA LEU A 174 -11.06 -23.77 10.78
C LEU A 174 -11.18 -22.32 10.24
N PRO A 175 -10.35 -21.98 9.23
CA PRO A 175 -9.59 -20.73 9.21
C PRO A 175 -10.34 -19.60 8.49
N LYS A 176 -11.33 -19.00 9.15
CA LYS A 176 -12.00 -17.79 8.61
C LYS A 176 -11.08 -16.57 8.54
N GLY A 177 -9.94 -16.57 9.24
CA GLY A 177 -8.90 -15.54 9.19
C GLY A 177 -7.81 -15.74 8.12
N GLN A 178 -7.76 -16.88 7.42
CA GLN A 178 -6.81 -17.07 6.32
C GLN A 178 -7.14 -16.16 5.14
N GLY A 179 -8.42 -15.89 4.87
CA GLY A 179 -8.82 -14.99 3.78
C GLY A 179 -8.35 -13.55 3.98
N SER A 180 -8.48 -13.00 5.20
CA SER A 180 -8.03 -11.64 5.52
C SER A 180 -6.50 -11.53 5.62
N SER A 181 -5.83 -12.58 6.11
CA SER A 181 -4.37 -12.69 6.15
C SER A 181 -3.76 -12.81 4.76
N LEU A 182 -4.28 -13.71 3.92
CA LEU A 182 -3.89 -13.86 2.52
C LEU A 182 -4.19 -12.58 1.73
N PHE A 183 -5.34 -11.95 1.95
CA PHE A 183 -5.65 -10.65 1.35
C PHE A 183 -4.60 -9.61 1.74
N SER A 184 -4.23 -9.52 3.02
CA SER A 184 -3.22 -8.58 3.50
C SER A 184 -1.84 -8.84 2.90
N VAL A 185 -1.47 -10.10 2.67
CA VAL A 185 -0.16 -10.51 2.14
C VAL A 185 -0.08 -10.34 0.63
N VAL A 186 -1.14 -10.71 -0.09
CA VAL A 186 -1.30 -10.41 -1.51
C VAL A 186 -1.24 -8.90 -1.71
N PHE A 187 -1.93 -8.13 -0.87
CA PHE A 187 -1.90 -6.67 -0.87
C PHE A 187 -0.48 -6.13 -0.59
N LEU A 188 0.24 -6.64 0.41
CA LEU A 188 1.60 -6.22 0.74
C LEU A 188 2.62 -6.55 -0.38
N LEU A 189 2.52 -7.74 -0.99
CA LEU A 189 3.32 -8.12 -2.17
C LEU A 189 3.07 -7.17 -3.33
N ILE A 190 1.80 -6.94 -3.65
CA ILE A 190 1.34 -6.11 -4.77
C ILE A 190 1.88 -4.69 -4.66
N PHE A 191 1.74 -4.06 -3.49
CA PHE A 191 2.18 -2.68 -3.30
C PHE A 191 3.70 -2.56 -3.33
N ASN A 192 4.45 -3.57 -2.85
CA ASN A 192 5.91 -3.63 -3.01
C ASN A 192 6.33 -3.55 -4.49
N PHE A 193 5.70 -4.31 -5.38
CA PHE A 193 6.02 -4.27 -6.81
C PHE A 193 5.69 -2.92 -7.46
N VAL A 194 4.56 -2.30 -7.10
CA VAL A 194 4.18 -0.98 -7.62
C VAL A 194 5.15 0.11 -7.13
N SER A 195 5.54 0.07 -5.86
CA SER A 195 6.54 0.96 -5.26
C SER A 195 7.88 0.87 -5.98
N ILE A 196 8.39 -0.34 -6.19
CA ILE A 196 9.69 -0.54 -6.87
C ILE A 196 9.60 -0.04 -8.32
N ASN A 197 8.53 -0.38 -9.06
CA ASN A 197 8.34 0.11 -10.44
C ASN A 197 8.38 1.64 -10.55
N ASN A 198 7.87 2.35 -9.54
CA ASN A 198 7.86 3.81 -9.49
C ASN A 198 9.26 4.42 -9.27
N LEU A 199 10.20 3.67 -8.67
CA LEU A 199 11.61 4.06 -8.56
C LEU A 199 12.37 3.81 -9.86
N VAL A 200 12.23 2.63 -10.47
CA VAL A 200 13.04 2.25 -11.65
C VAL A 200 12.77 3.13 -12.87
N ARG A 201 11.53 3.66 -12.96
CA ARG A 201 11.09 4.53 -14.04
C ARG A 201 11.67 5.95 -13.97
N LYS A 202 12.36 6.32 -12.90
CA LYS A 202 12.83 7.69 -12.62
C LYS A 202 14.34 7.74 -12.43
#